data_AF-A0A5N7ZIF5-F1
#
_entry.id   AF-A0A5N7ZIF5-F1
#
_cell.length_a   1.000
_cell.length_b   1.000
_cell.length_c   1.000
_cell.angle_alpha   90.00
_cell.angle_beta   90.00
_cell.angle_gamma   90.00
#
_symmetry.space_group_name_H-M   'P 1'
#
loop_
_entity.id
_entity.type
_entity.pdbx_description
1 polymer ?
#
loop_
_entity_poly.entity_id
_entity_poly.type
_entity_poly.pdbx_seq_one_letter_code
_entity_poly.pdbx_strand_id
1 'polypeptide(L)'
;MKIQKNKLISIDSDDIKDGVLYLPESVEKIADGAIQYPEEQLVKVVAPGLLSIGNDNFHECEELTHFEAPLLKSIGDLNFMTCNELISFEAPLLTSIGFDNFNECNELLRFVAPVLTDFAGNNFRYCNALIEFEAPILTSIGDENFNGCDALTRFEAPLLTYIGDENFNDCNMLTDFEIPKLTSIGSGNFRYCDALLRFEAPKVNSVGKDNFQKCDVLTSVRFGAHQYTVKSANGMLTIIEKSESSDGLLIHTGFIFNNCKGGVPNLSETVLIEKEDLSAHGETVEKAMEALEYKISIQ
;
A
#
# COMPACT_ATOMS: atom_id res chain seq x y z
N MET A 1 10.54 -19.85 -30.26
CA MET A 1 9.54 -18.78 -30.07
C MET A 1 8.59 -18.72 -31.24
N LYS A 2 7.28 -18.66 -30.99
CA LYS A 2 6.24 -18.48 -32.01
C LYS A 2 5.79 -17.02 -32.02
N ILE A 3 6.08 -16.31 -33.11
CA ILE A 3 5.75 -14.89 -33.27
C ILE A 3 4.82 -14.72 -34.48
N GLN A 4 3.74 -13.94 -34.32
CA GLN A 4 2.80 -13.59 -35.39
C GLN A 4 2.53 -12.08 -35.37
N LYS A 5 2.88 -11.38 -36.46
CA LYS A 5 2.66 -9.93 -36.61
C LYS A 5 3.16 -9.14 -35.38
N ASN A 6 4.43 -9.33 -35.02
CA ASN A 6 5.09 -8.66 -33.88
C ASN A 6 4.51 -9.04 -32.50
N LYS A 7 3.63 -10.04 -32.43
CA LYS A 7 3.05 -10.57 -31.18
C LYS A 7 3.65 -11.94 -30.87
N LEU A 8 4.25 -12.08 -29.69
CA LEU A 8 4.66 -13.37 -29.13
C LEU A 8 3.42 -14.16 -28.76
N ILE A 9 3.31 -15.38 -29.28
CA ILE A 9 2.17 -16.29 -29.08
C ILE A 9 2.51 -17.41 -28.10
N SER A 10 3.74 -17.90 -28.16
CA SER A 10 4.24 -18.91 -27.22
C SER A 10 5.77 -18.94 -27.24
N ILE A 11 6.38 -19.32 -26.12
CA ILE A 11 7.78 -19.77 -26.04
C ILE A 11 7.85 -21.27 -25.73
N ASP A 12 9.04 -21.85 -25.84
CA ASP A 12 9.38 -23.16 -25.28
C ASP A 12 10.70 -23.08 -24.50
N SER A 13 11.16 -24.19 -23.91
CA SER A 13 12.36 -24.22 -23.07
C SER A 13 13.64 -23.83 -23.82
N ASP A 14 13.71 -24.03 -25.13
CA ASP A 14 14.91 -23.74 -25.93
C ASP A 14 15.07 -22.23 -26.22
N ASP A 15 14.02 -21.46 -25.96
CA ASP A 15 14.00 -20.00 -26.09
C ASP A 15 14.68 -19.28 -24.93
N ILE A 16 14.84 -19.96 -23.80
CA ILE A 16 15.52 -19.46 -22.60
C ILE A 16 16.95 -19.96 -22.61
N LYS A 17 17.92 -19.04 -22.63
CA LYS A 17 19.35 -19.38 -22.69
C LYS A 17 20.05 -18.88 -21.46
N ASP A 18 20.66 -19.80 -20.71
CA ASP A 18 21.33 -19.52 -19.45
C ASP A 18 20.43 -18.70 -18.49
N GLY A 19 19.15 -19.07 -18.47
CA GLY A 19 18.10 -18.42 -17.68
C GLY A 19 17.59 -17.08 -18.21
N VAL A 20 17.96 -16.68 -19.43
CA VAL A 20 17.56 -15.40 -20.01
C VAL A 20 16.65 -15.58 -21.22
N LEU A 21 15.49 -14.92 -21.19
CA LEU A 21 14.60 -14.77 -22.33
C LEU A 21 14.86 -13.43 -23.05
N TYR A 22 15.46 -13.50 -24.24
CA TYR A 22 15.70 -12.33 -25.09
C TYR A 22 14.64 -12.19 -26.17
N LEU A 23 13.69 -11.27 -25.99
CA LEU A 23 12.70 -10.97 -27.02
C LEU A 23 13.34 -10.05 -28.10
N PRO A 24 13.25 -10.41 -29.40
CA PRO A 24 13.72 -9.54 -30.47
C PRO A 24 13.05 -8.16 -30.46
N GLU A 25 13.71 -7.11 -30.93
CA GLU A 25 13.14 -5.74 -31.05
C GLU A 25 11.83 -5.70 -31.85
N SER A 26 11.61 -6.64 -32.77
CA SER A 26 10.37 -6.76 -33.54
C SER A 26 9.18 -7.29 -32.72
N VAL A 27 9.39 -7.79 -31.50
CA VAL A 27 8.32 -8.25 -30.62
C VAL A 27 7.79 -7.06 -29.82
N GLU A 28 6.64 -6.57 -30.24
CA GLU A 28 5.96 -5.42 -29.63
C GLU A 28 4.93 -5.84 -28.59
N LYS A 29 4.45 -7.08 -28.63
CA LYS A 29 3.35 -7.56 -27.77
C LYS A 29 3.57 -8.99 -27.30
N ILE A 30 3.17 -9.28 -26.07
CA ILE A 30 3.03 -10.64 -25.55
C ILE A 30 1.53 -10.98 -25.52
N ALA A 31 1.13 -12.14 -26.05
CA ALA A 31 -0.26 -12.61 -25.95
C ALA A 31 -0.61 -13.06 -24.53
N ASP A 32 -1.90 -13.25 -24.27
CA ASP A 32 -2.31 -13.88 -23.01
C ASP A 32 -1.76 -15.30 -22.95
N GLY A 33 -1.13 -15.67 -21.84
CA GLY A 33 -0.53 -16.99 -21.66
C GLY A 33 0.55 -17.36 -22.69
N ALA A 34 1.25 -16.39 -23.27
CA ALA A 34 2.32 -16.69 -24.23
C ALA A 34 3.60 -17.18 -23.55
N ILE A 35 3.80 -16.80 -22.29
CA ILE A 35 4.88 -17.30 -21.45
C ILE A 35 4.17 -18.07 -20.34
N GLN A 36 4.26 -19.40 -20.38
CA GLN A 36 3.70 -20.28 -19.38
C GLN A 36 4.76 -21.31 -19.04
N TYR A 37 4.90 -21.67 -17.78
CA TYR A 37 5.78 -22.74 -17.32
C TYR A 37 7.32 -22.56 -17.50
N PRO A 38 7.92 -21.35 -17.44
CA PRO A 38 9.37 -21.25 -17.35
C PRO A 38 9.89 -21.19 -15.89
N GLU A 39 9.05 -21.53 -14.91
CA GLU A 39 9.21 -21.34 -13.45
C GLU A 39 10.59 -21.72 -12.92
N GLU A 40 11.19 -22.81 -13.40
CA GLU A 40 12.45 -23.33 -12.84
C GLU A 40 13.73 -22.74 -13.47
N GLN A 41 13.64 -21.88 -14.49
CA GLN A 41 14.84 -21.38 -15.18
C GLN A 41 14.82 -19.91 -15.59
N LEU A 42 13.67 -19.23 -15.62
CA LEU A 42 13.62 -17.85 -16.10
C LEU A 42 14.12 -16.86 -15.05
N VAL A 43 15.40 -16.52 -15.14
CA VAL A 43 16.08 -15.57 -14.26
C VAL A 43 15.95 -14.13 -14.74
N LYS A 44 15.92 -13.91 -16.06
CA LYS A 44 15.91 -12.56 -16.64
C LYS A 44 15.10 -12.48 -17.93
N VAL A 45 14.39 -11.37 -18.11
CA VAL A 45 13.71 -11.02 -19.37
C VAL A 45 14.29 -9.73 -19.93
N VAL A 46 14.65 -9.74 -21.22
CA VAL A 46 15.10 -8.55 -21.96
C VAL A 46 14.21 -8.37 -23.19
N ALA A 47 13.45 -7.27 -23.21
CA ALA A 47 12.40 -7.03 -24.19
C ALA A 47 12.44 -5.57 -24.72
N PRO A 48 13.45 -5.19 -25.52
CA PRO A 48 13.71 -3.81 -25.91
C PRO A 48 12.60 -3.16 -26.77
N GLY A 49 11.86 -3.96 -27.54
CA GLY A 49 10.77 -3.50 -28.41
C GLY A 49 9.37 -3.63 -27.83
N LEU A 50 9.24 -4.16 -26.61
CA LEU A 50 7.96 -4.56 -26.05
C LEU A 50 7.13 -3.34 -25.63
N LEU A 51 5.88 -3.27 -26.10
CA LEU A 51 4.94 -2.19 -25.83
C LEU A 51 3.81 -2.62 -24.88
N SER A 52 3.39 -3.88 -24.91
CA SER A 52 2.30 -4.39 -24.07
C SER A 52 2.43 -5.87 -23.73
N ILE A 53 2.07 -6.23 -22.50
CA ILE A 53 1.92 -7.62 -22.04
C ILE A 53 0.43 -7.93 -21.91
N GLY A 54 0.00 -9.10 -22.38
CA GLY A 54 -1.35 -9.63 -22.15
C GLY A 54 -1.52 -10.13 -20.71
N ASN A 55 -2.50 -10.99 -20.49
CA ASN A 55 -2.75 -11.58 -19.18
C ASN A 55 -1.94 -12.87 -18.96
N ASP A 56 -1.67 -13.22 -17.70
CA ASP A 56 -1.19 -14.56 -17.29
C ASP A 56 0.15 -14.99 -17.95
N ASN A 57 1.22 -14.18 -17.90
CA ASN A 57 2.51 -14.52 -18.57
C ASN A 57 3.71 -14.82 -17.66
N PHE A 58 3.78 -14.28 -16.45
CA PHE A 58 4.96 -14.45 -15.58
C PHE A 58 4.60 -14.98 -14.20
N HIS A 59 3.38 -15.53 -14.06
CA HIS A 59 2.85 -15.98 -12.79
C HIS A 59 3.74 -17.08 -12.23
N GLU A 60 4.10 -16.99 -10.95
CA GLU A 60 4.97 -17.94 -10.25
C GLU A 60 6.36 -18.12 -10.91
N CYS A 61 6.86 -17.11 -11.64
CA CYS A 61 8.27 -17.10 -12.07
C CYS A 61 9.18 -16.79 -10.87
N GLU A 62 9.32 -17.73 -9.95
CA GLU A 62 10.01 -17.56 -8.66
C GLU A 62 11.51 -17.28 -8.81
N GLU A 63 12.15 -17.71 -9.91
CA GLU A 63 13.57 -17.43 -10.19
C GLU A 63 13.81 -16.07 -10.90
N LEU A 64 12.74 -15.37 -11.33
CA LEU A 64 12.86 -14.14 -12.11
C LEU A 64 13.35 -13.00 -11.23
N THR A 65 14.60 -12.60 -11.44
CA THR A 65 15.24 -11.52 -10.68
C THR A 65 15.22 -10.17 -11.39
N HIS A 66 15.20 -10.17 -12.73
CA HIS A 66 15.34 -8.94 -13.53
C HIS A 66 14.41 -8.93 -14.74
N PHE A 67 13.69 -7.83 -14.91
CA PHE A 67 12.83 -7.58 -16.08
C PHE A 67 13.16 -6.23 -16.72
N GLU A 68 13.54 -6.23 -18.00
CA GLU A 68 13.91 -5.03 -18.75
C GLU A 68 13.03 -4.84 -19.99
N ALA A 69 12.15 -3.85 -19.96
CA ALA A 69 11.29 -3.48 -21.10
C ALA A 69 11.13 -1.94 -21.20
N PRO A 70 12.12 -1.22 -21.74
CA PRO A 70 12.17 0.25 -21.69
C PRO A 70 11.03 0.95 -22.43
N LEU A 71 10.35 0.27 -23.36
CA LEU A 71 9.25 0.81 -24.15
C LEU A 71 7.86 0.34 -23.68
N LEU A 72 7.79 -0.44 -22.60
CA LEU A 72 6.55 -1.03 -22.11
C LEU A 72 5.59 0.05 -21.62
N LYS A 73 4.34 -0.02 -22.11
CA LYS A 73 3.27 0.95 -21.79
C LYS A 73 2.16 0.37 -20.96
N SER A 74 1.86 -0.92 -21.11
CA SER A 74 0.73 -1.55 -20.42
C SER A 74 1.01 -3.01 -20.06
N ILE A 75 0.57 -3.41 -18.88
CA ILE A 75 0.58 -4.79 -18.39
C ILE A 75 -0.87 -5.21 -18.16
N GLY A 76 -1.25 -6.39 -18.66
CA GLY A 76 -2.55 -7.00 -18.37
C GLY A 76 -2.65 -7.50 -16.93
N ASP A 77 -3.58 -8.40 -16.66
CA ASP A 77 -3.79 -8.96 -15.33
C ASP A 77 -2.86 -10.16 -15.08
N LEU A 78 -2.56 -10.43 -13.80
CA LEU A 78 -1.94 -11.68 -13.34
C LEU A 78 -0.56 -11.99 -13.98
N ASN A 79 0.29 -10.97 -14.20
CA ASN A 79 1.60 -11.22 -14.80
C ASN A 79 2.67 -11.63 -13.80
N PHE A 80 3.16 -10.78 -12.91
CA PHE A 80 4.33 -11.08 -12.05
C PHE A 80 3.95 -11.54 -10.64
N MET A 81 2.74 -12.11 -10.46
CA MET A 81 2.30 -12.62 -9.17
C MET A 81 3.25 -13.72 -8.71
N THR A 82 3.67 -13.66 -7.44
CA THR A 82 4.58 -14.62 -6.82
C THR A 82 5.96 -14.70 -7.51
N CYS A 83 6.38 -13.64 -8.23
CA CYS A 83 7.78 -13.48 -8.64
C CYS A 83 8.62 -13.04 -7.42
N ASN A 84 8.78 -13.94 -6.45
CA ASN A 84 9.36 -13.66 -5.14
C ASN A 84 10.78 -13.07 -5.22
N GLU A 85 11.61 -13.54 -6.15
CA GLU A 85 13.00 -13.08 -6.32
C GLU A 85 13.14 -11.83 -7.19
N LEU A 86 12.04 -11.20 -7.64
CA LEU A 86 12.09 -10.04 -8.53
C LEU A 86 12.68 -8.81 -7.82
N ILE A 87 13.97 -8.56 -8.08
CA ILE A 87 14.71 -7.43 -7.51
C ILE A 87 14.55 -6.16 -8.37
N SER A 88 14.55 -6.31 -9.70
CA SER A 88 14.60 -5.17 -10.63
C SER A 88 13.55 -5.26 -11.73
N PHE A 89 12.72 -4.22 -11.82
CA PHE A 89 11.70 -4.05 -12.85
C PHE A 89 11.87 -2.71 -13.57
N GLU A 90 12.30 -2.74 -14.83
CA GLU A 90 12.57 -1.54 -15.64
C GLU A 90 11.52 -1.34 -16.74
N ALA A 91 10.56 -0.45 -16.48
CA ALA A 91 9.54 -0.02 -17.45
C ALA A 91 9.18 1.48 -17.28
N PRO A 92 10.08 2.41 -17.64
CA PRO A 92 9.92 3.83 -17.35
C PRO A 92 8.77 4.51 -18.12
N LEU A 93 8.23 3.86 -19.16
CA LEU A 93 7.12 4.38 -19.97
C LEU A 93 5.76 3.75 -19.62
N LEU A 94 5.69 3.02 -18.51
CA LEU A 94 4.49 2.32 -18.08
C LEU A 94 3.38 3.29 -17.69
N THR A 95 2.25 3.21 -18.40
CA THR A 95 1.09 4.10 -18.20
C THR A 95 -0.07 3.42 -17.48
N SER A 96 -0.16 2.09 -17.51
CA SER A 96 -1.27 1.34 -16.90
C SER A 96 -0.85 -0.07 -16.46
N ILE A 97 -1.40 -0.54 -15.34
CA ILE A 97 -1.18 -1.89 -14.80
C ILE A 97 -2.54 -2.50 -14.47
N GLY A 98 -2.78 -3.73 -14.93
CA GLY A 98 -3.97 -4.53 -14.61
C GLY A 98 -4.01 -5.00 -13.15
N PHE A 99 -4.86 -5.96 -12.84
CA PHE A 99 -5.02 -6.52 -11.50
C PHE A 99 -3.89 -7.51 -11.16
N ASP A 100 -3.52 -7.56 -9.88
CA ASP A 100 -2.75 -8.65 -9.31
C ASP A 100 -1.39 -8.92 -10.01
N ASN A 101 -0.64 -7.86 -10.38
CA ASN A 101 0.61 -8.05 -11.13
C ASN A 101 1.85 -8.29 -10.30
N PHE A 102 2.12 -7.60 -9.20
CA PHE A 102 3.35 -7.76 -8.41
C PHE A 102 3.05 -8.32 -7.01
N ASN A 103 1.90 -8.97 -6.84
CA ASN A 103 1.49 -9.57 -5.58
C ASN A 103 2.55 -10.59 -5.15
N GLU A 104 3.03 -10.51 -3.91
CA GLU A 104 4.12 -11.34 -3.37
C GLU A 104 5.46 -11.23 -4.14
N CYS A 105 5.76 -10.09 -4.78
CA CYS A 105 7.13 -9.77 -5.21
C CYS A 105 8.01 -9.39 -4.01
N ASN A 106 8.40 -10.37 -3.22
CA ASN A 106 9.00 -10.20 -1.89
C ASN A 106 10.42 -9.63 -1.86
N GLU A 107 11.17 -9.66 -2.96
CA GLU A 107 12.51 -9.05 -3.07
C GLU A 107 12.52 -7.70 -3.83
N LEU A 108 11.35 -7.21 -4.25
CA LEU A 108 11.25 -5.96 -5.00
C LEU A 108 11.47 -4.76 -4.08
N LEU A 109 12.68 -4.20 -4.09
CA LEU A 109 13.06 -3.10 -3.19
C LEU A 109 12.46 -1.75 -3.58
N ARG A 110 12.32 -1.50 -4.88
CA ARG A 110 11.94 -0.19 -5.42
C ARG A 110 11.12 -0.33 -6.69
N PHE A 111 10.05 0.47 -6.79
CA PHE A 111 9.25 0.58 -8.00
C PHE A 111 9.14 2.03 -8.47
N VAL A 112 9.58 2.31 -9.69
CA VAL A 112 9.60 3.67 -10.28
C VAL A 112 8.80 3.68 -11.58
N ALA A 113 7.70 4.43 -11.59
CA ALA A 113 6.83 4.57 -12.75
C ALA A 113 6.46 6.05 -13.00
N PRO A 114 7.35 6.82 -13.66
CA PRO A 114 7.27 8.28 -13.73
C PRO A 114 6.06 8.79 -14.51
N VAL A 115 5.46 7.94 -15.35
CA VAL A 115 4.32 8.28 -16.22
C VAL A 115 3.07 7.44 -15.96
N LEU A 116 3.02 6.70 -14.85
CA LEU A 116 1.88 5.89 -14.45
C LEU A 116 0.72 6.79 -13.99
N THR A 117 -0.44 6.68 -14.63
CA THR A 117 -1.61 7.53 -14.32
C THR A 117 -2.58 6.88 -13.34
N ASP A 118 -2.69 5.55 -13.41
CA ASP A 118 -3.61 4.71 -12.65
C ASP A 118 -3.17 3.24 -12.72
N PHE A 119 -3.64 2.44 -11.78
CA PHE A 119 -3.56 0.98 -11.82
C PHE A 119 -4.68 0.35 -11.00
N ALA A 120 -4.96 -0.91 -11.30
CA ALA A 120 -6.02 -1.68 -10.67
C ALA A 120 -5.65 -2.13 -9.23
N GLY A 121 -6.43 -3.04 -8.64
CA GLY A 121 -6.22 -3.52 -7.26
C GLY A 121 -5.15 -4.62 -7.14
N ASN A 122 -4.71 -4.86 -5.90
CA ASN A 122 -3.81 -5.96 -5.48
C ASN A 122 -2.41 -5.97 -6.12
N ASN A 123 -1.93 -4.85 -6.69
CA ASN A 123 -0.71 -4.91 -7.47
C ASN A 123 0.56 -5.17 -6.65
N PHE A 124 0.77 -4.55 -5.51
CA PHE A 124 1.97 -4.75 -4.66
C PHE A 124 1.60 -5.36 -3.31
N ARG A 125 0.51 -6.15 -3.26
CA ARG A 125 0.09 -6.84 -2.04
C ARG A 125 1.21 -7.78 -1.59
N TYR A 126 1.55 -7.74 -0.31
CA TYR A 126 2.64 -8.50 0.31
C TYR A 126 4.00 -8.37 -0.40
N CYS A 127 4.31 -7.22 -1.03
CA CYS A 127 5.69 -6.87 -1.40
C CYS A 127 6.49 -6.48 -0.16
N ASN A 128 6.86 -7.46 0.67
CA ASN A 128 7.39 -7.19 2.01
C ASN A 128 8.71 -6.41 2.03
N ALA A 129 9.54 -6.52 0.97
CA ALA A 129 10.79 -5.74 0.86
C ALA A 129 10.65 -4.40 0.12
N LEU A 130 9.45 -4.01 -0.34
CA LEU A 130 9.26 -2.75 -1.05
C LEU A 130 9.50 -1.57 -0.10
N ILE A 131 10.65 -0.92 -0.26
CA ILE A 131 11.05 0.25 0.54
C ILE A 131 10.52 1.54 -0.08
N GLU A 132 10.50 1.59 -1.42
CA GLU A 132 10.25 2.82 -2.17
C GLU A 132 9.31 2.62 -3.37
N PHE A 133 8.27 3.44 -3.43
CA PHE A 133 7.37 3.55 -4.57
C PHE A 133 7.32 5.00 -5.07
N GLU A 134 7.59 5.21 -6.36
CA GLU A 134 7.62 6.54 -7.00
C GLU A 134 6.74 6.58 -8.25
N ALA A 135 5.62 7.30 -8.18
CA ALA A 135 4.68 7.53 -9.28
C ALA A 135 4.16 8.99 -9.25
N PRO A 136 4.97 9.97 -9.72
CA PRO A 136 4.74 11.39 -9.49
C PRO A 136 3.46 11.96 -10.09
N ILE A 137 2.92 11.32 -11.14
CA ILE A 137 1.71 11.77 -11.83
C ILE A 137 0.48 10.90 -11.55
N LEU A 138 0.60 9.91 -10.67
CA LEU A 138 -0.48 9.00 -10.30
C LEU A 138 -1.63 9.78 -9.64
N THR A 139 -2.86 9.52 -10.09
CA THR A 139 -4.04 10.28 -9.64
C THR A 139 -5.01 9.46 -8.80
N SER A 140 -5.00 8.14 -8.93
CA SER A 140 -5.84 7.21 -8.16
C SER A 140 -5.16 5.86 -7.98
N ILE A 141 -5.41 5.21 -6.83
CA ILE A 141 -5.10 3.79 -6.59
C ILE A 141 -6.38 3.03 -6.23
N GLY A 142 -6.50 1.81 -6.77
CA GLY A 142 -7.57 0.86 -6.43
C GLY A 142 -7.40 0.27 -5.03
N ASP A 143 -8.03 -0.88 -4.78
CA ASP A 143 -8.02 -1.52 -3.45
C ASP A 143 -6.76 -2.38 -3.23
N GLU A 144 -6.34 -2.51 -1.97
CA GLU A 144 -5.32 -3.46 -1.48
C GLU A 144 -3.93 -3.39 -2.14
N ASN A 145 -3.57 -2.27 -2.78
CA ASN A 145 -2.35 -2.25 -3.60
C ASN A 145 -1.04 -2.36 -2.83
N PHE A 146 -0.95 -1.88 -1.59
CA PHE A 146 0.27 -1.98 -0.76
C PHE A 146 -0.01 -2.70 0.55
N ASN A 147 -1.07 -3.53 0.58
CA ASN A 147 -1.45 -4.27 1.78
C ASN A 147 -0.32 -5.24 2.15
N GLY A 148 0.23 -5.12 3.36
CA GLY A 148 1.38 -5.89 3.82
C GLY A 148 2.71 -5.50 3.18
N CYS A 149 2.85 -4.27 2.66
CA CYS A 149 4.18 -3.74 2.31
C CYS A 149 4.94 -3.29 3.57
N ASP A 150 5.36 -4.26 4.39
CA ASP A 150 5.95 -4.03 5.72
C ASP A 150 7.13 -3.04 5.70
N ALA A 151 8.02 -3.13 4.70
CA ALA A 151 9.21 -2.30 4.59
C ALA A 151 8.99 -0.90 3.96
N LEU A 152 7.76 -0.56 3.55
CA LEU A 152 7.50 0.67 2.81
C LEU A 152 7.74 1.91 3.68
N THR A 153 8.76 2.69 3.31
CA THR A 153 9.13 3.93 4.02
C THR A 153 8.95 5.17 3.16
N ARG A 154 9.08 5.04 1.83
CA ARG A 154 8.97 6.15 0.88
C ARG A 154 7.87 5.88 -0.15
N PHE A 155 6.71 6.49 0.05
CA PHE A 155 5.62 6.49 -0.93
C PHE A 155 5.47 7.88 -1.56
N GLU A 156 5.74 8.00 -2.87
CA GLU A 156 5.69 9.27 -3.59
C GLU A 156 4.66 9.28 -4.72
N ALA A 157 3.49 9.84 -4.42
CA ALA A 157 2.42 10.12 -5.37
C ALA A 157 1.76 11.48 -5.08
N PRO A 158 2.45 12.62 -5.27
CA PRO A 158 2.00 13.94 -4.82
C PRO A 158 0.72 14.44 -5.50
N LEU A 159 0.37 13.89 -6.66
CA LEU A 159 -0.87 14.21 -7.38
C LEU A 159 -2.05 13.27 -7.06
N LEU A 160 -1.85 12.30 -6.17
CA LEU A 160 -2.86 11.33 -5.80
C LEU A 160 -4.08 12.02 -5.18
N THR A 161 -5.26 11.71 -5.72
CA THR A 161 -6.54 12.31 -5.30
C THR A 161 -7.48 11.31 -4.63
N TYR A 162 -7.31 10.02 -4.93
CA TYR A 162 -8.17 8.95 -4.44
C TYR A 162 -7.36 7.73 -4.04
N ILE A 163 -7.71 7.15 -2.90
CA ILE A 163 -7.20 5.88 -2.40
C ILE A 163 -8.40 4.97 -2.12
N GLY A 164 -8.38 3.75 -2.67
CA GLY A 164 -9.36 2.69 -2.40
C GLY A 164 -9.29 2.14 -0.98
N ASP A 165 -9.83 0.95 -0.76
CA ASP A 165 -9.83 0.28 0.53
C ASP A 165 -8.50 -0.46 0.78
N GLU A 166 -8.06 -0.52 2.04
CA GLU A 166 -6.95 -1.37 2.54
C GLU A 166 -5.58 -1.22 1.86
N ASN A 167 -5.25 -0.05 1.29
CA ASN A 167 -4.02 0.10 0.53
C ASN A 167 -2.74 0.04 1.37
N PHE A 168 -2.67 0.65 2.54
CA PHE A 168 -1.46 0.66 3.39
C PHE A 168 -1.68 -0.12 4.69
N ASN A 169 -2.60 -1.09 4.67
CA ASN A 169 -2.81 -2.01 5.79
C ASN A 169 -1.50 -2.77 6.05
N ASP A 170 -1.06 -2.86 7.31
CA ASP A 170 0.21 -3.50 7.68
C ASP A 170 1.44 -2.89 6.96
N CYS A 171 1.47 -1.57 6.71
CA CYS A 171 2.68 -0.86 6.29
C CYS A 171 3.51 -0.43 7.51
N ASN A 172 4.10 -1.41 8.19
CA ASN A 172 4.68 -1.25 9.52
C ASN A 172 5.84 -0.26 9.64
N MET A 173 6.59 -0.02 8.55
CA MET A 173 7.72 0.94 8.53
C MET A 173 7.35 2.33 8.00
N LEU A 174 6.10 2.55 7.58
CA LEU A 174 5.66 3.84 7.07
C LEU A 174 5.59 4.87 8.21
N THR A 175 6.48 5.86 8.19
CA THR A 175 6.63 6.83 9.30
C THR A 175 5.81 8.10 9.11
N ASP A 176 5.76 8.61 7.88
CA ASP A 176 5.04 9.82 7.51
C ASP A 176 4.23 9.57 6.24
N PHE A 177 3.01 10.09 6.21
CA PHE A 177 2.18 10.07 5.01
C PHE A 177 1.70 11.49 4.70
N GLU A 178 2.18 12.07 3.60
CA GLU A 178 1.82 13.44 3.18
C GLU A 178 1.39 13.47 1.71
N ILE A 179 0.09 13.67 1.46
CA ILE A 179 -0.47 13.77 0.10
C ILE A 179 -1.39 14.99 0.00
N PRO A 180 -0.87 16.16 -0.45
CA PRO A 180 -1.59 17.43 -0.44
C PRO A 180 -2.84 17.50 -1.34
N LYS A 181 -2.94 16.61 -2.33
CA LYS A 181 -4.03 16.59 -3.32
C LYS A 181 -5.14 15.60 -2.99
N LEU A 182 -4.93 14.73 -2.00
CA LEU A 182 -5.85 13.67 -1.61
C LEU A 182 -7.19 14.26 -1.17
N THR A 183 -8.29 13.76 -1.74
CA THR A 183 -9.66 14.21 -1.40
C THR A 183 -10.48 13.11 -0.74
N SER A 184 -10.23 11.85 -1.09
CA SER A 184 -10.97 10.70 -0.60
C SER A 184 -10.08 9.51 -0.29
N ILE A 185 -10.37 8.84 0.81
CA ILE A 185 -9.70 7.64 1.31
C ILE A 185 -10.76 6.60 1.64
N GLY A 186 -10.59 5.38 1.15
CA GLY A 186 -11.39 4.21 1.51
C GLY A 186 -11.26 3.80 2.97
N SER A 187 -11.71 2.61 3.32
CA SER A 187 -11.65 2.05 4.68
C SER A 187 -10.36 1.27 4.90
N GLY A 188 -9.90 1.24 6.15
CA GLY A 188 -8.80 0.36 6.59
C GLY A 188 -7.42 0.67 5.99
N ASN A 189 -7.18 1.86 5.45
CA ASN A 189 -5.94 2.11 4.70
C ASN A 189 -4.68 2.14 5.54
N PHE A 190 -4.70 2.54 6.82
CA PHE A 190 -3.50 2.59 7.66
C PHE A 190 -3.69 1.75 8.92
N ARG A 191 -4.41 0.63 8.84
CA ARG A 191 -4.47 -0.29 9.99
C ARG A 191 -3.09 -0.88 10.23
N TYR A 192 -2.72 -1.05 11.50
CA TYR A 192 -1.44 -1.66 11.89
C TYR A 192 -0.23 -0.98 11.23
N CYS A 193 -0.26 0.34 11.07
CA CYS A 193 0.94 1.10 10.68
C CYS A 193 1.70 1.50 11.94
N ASP A 194 2.49 0.57 12.48
CA ASP A 194 3.13 0.69 13.79
C ASP A 194 4.15 1.83 13.91
N ALA A 195 4.74 2.28 12.79
CA ALA A 195 5.66 3.41 12.76
C ALA A 195 5.04 4.76 12.36
N LEU A 196 3.75 4.80 11.99
CA LEU A 196 3.11 6.00 11.43
C LEU A 196 2.95 7.08 12.51
N LEU A 197 3.82 8.09 12.46
CA LEU A 197 3.88 9.18 13.43
C LEU A 197 2.96 10.34 13.05
N ARG A 198 2.86 10.64 11.75
CA ARG A 198 2.17 11.81 11.22
C ARG A 198 1.44 11.48 9.91
N PHE A 199 0.19 11.94 9.83
CA PHE A 199 -0.63 11.85 8.63
C PHE A 199 -1.09 13.25 8.18
N GLU A 200 -0.79 13.64 6.93
CA GLU A 200 -1.14 14.94 6.37
C GLU A 200 -1.84 14.86 5.02
N ALA A 201 -3.14 15.19 5.03
CA ALA A 201 -3.95 15.24 3.82
C ALA A 201 -4.93 16.43 3.86
N PRO A 202 -4.44 17.67 3.63
CA PRO A 202 -5.19 18.91 3.86
C PRO A 202 -6.41 19.13 2.95
N LYS A 203 -6.61 18.31 1.91
CA LYS A 203 -7.79 18.39 1.03
C LYS A 203 -8.80 17.28 1.25
N VAL A 204 -8.51 16.35 2.16
CA VAL A 204 -9.37 15.19 2.40
C VAL A 204 -10.69 15.65 3.03
N ASN A 205 -11.78 15.18 2.43
CA ASN A 205 -13.14 15.42 2.90
C ASN A 205 -13.95 14.12 3.00
N SER A 206 -13.39 12.98 2.58
CA SER A 206 -14.01 11.67 2.73
C SER A 206 -12.97 10.69 3.24
N VAL A 207 -13.25 10.07 4.38
CA VAL A 207 -12.39 9.06 5.02
C VAL A 207 -13.27 7.89 5.42
N GLY A 208 -12.96 6.70 4.95
CA GLY A 208 -13.64 5.46 5.33
C GLY A 208 -13.45 5.10 6.80
N LYS A 209 -13.97 3.93 7.19
CA LYS A 209 -13.85 3.44 8.56
C LYS A 209 -12.48 2.86 8.83
N ASP A 210 -12.11 2.76 10.11
CA ASP A 210 -10.98 1.97 10.60
C ASP A 210 -9.60 2.35 10.02
N ASN A 211 -9.46 3.55 9.45
CA ASN A 211 -8.23 3.94 8.75
C ASN A 211 -6.98 3.97 9.63
N PHE A 212 -7.09 4.20 10.94
CA PHE A 212 -5.94 4.34 11.84
C PHE A 212 -6.03 3.39 13.05
N GLN A 213 -6.76 2.28 12.86
CA GLN A 213 -6.81 1.23 13.88
C GLN A 213 -5.39 0.71 14.13
N LYS A 214 -4.98 0.68 15.40
CA LYS A 214 -3.66 0.16 15.81
C LYS A 214 -2.45 0.95 15.28
N CYS A 215 -2.60 2.23 14.94
CA CYS A 215 -1.47 3.15 14.76
C CYS A 215 -0.99 3.71 16.10
N ASP A 216 -0.38 2.88 16.95
CA ASP A 216 -0.17 3.21 18.37
C ASP A 216 0.82 4.38 18.62
N VAL A 217 1.64 4.73 17.63
CA VAL A 217 2.57 5.88 17.70
C VAL A 217 2.07 7.15 17.02
N LEU A 218 0.88 7.13 16.40
CA LEU A 218 0.33 8.27 15.67
C LEU A 218 -0.06 9.40 16.64
N THR A 219 0.54 10.57 16.43
CA THR A 219 0.36 11.74 17.32
C THR A 219 -0.36 12.91 16.68
N SER A 220 -0.33 12.99 15.34
CA SER A 220 -0.92 14.11 14.59
C SER A 220 -1.56 13.63 13.30
N VAL A 221 -2.82 14.03 13.10
CA VAL A 221 -3.53 13.87 11.82
C VAL A 221 -4.03 15.20 11.33
N ARG A 222 -3.89 15.47 10.04
CA ARG A 222 -4.44 16.65 9.38
C ARG A 222 -5.47 16.25 8.32
N PHE A 223 -6.72 16.59 8.60
CA PHE A 223 -7.84 16.46 7.65
C PHE A 223 -8.41 17.84 7.34
N GLY A 224 -8.49 18.17 6.05
CA GLY A 224 -8.98 19.48 5.64
C GLY A 224 -8.12 20.62 6.22
N ALA A 225 -8.79 21.64 6.75
CA ALA A 225 -8.13 22.78 7.39
C ALA A 225 -7.68 22.52 8.84
N HIS A 226 -8.03 21.37 9.43
CA HIS A 226 -7.80 21.10 10.85
C HIS A 226 -6.63 20.14 11.04
N GLN A 227 -5.80 20.45 12.03
CA GLN A 227 -4.79 19.57 12.57
C GLN A 227 -5.25 19.11 13.96
N TYR A 228 -5.32 17.81 14.15
CA TYR A 228 -5.76 17.19 15.40
C TYR A 228 -4.57 16.55 16.09
N THR A 229 -4.42 16.82 17.39
CA THR A 229 -3.59 15.98 18.26
C THR A 229 -4.37 14.71 18.54
N VAL A 230 -3.75 13.56 18.31
CA VAL A 230 -4.41 12.26 18.44
C VAL A 230 -3.57 11.29 19.25
N LYS A 231 -4.21 10.21 19.67
CA LYS A 231 -3.58 9.01 20.19
C LYS A 231 -4.38 7.80 19.74
N SER A 232 -3.70 6.74 19.31
CA SER A 232 -4.37 5.45 19.14
C SER A 232 -4.27 4.65 20.42
N ALA A 233 -5.39 4.11 20.87
CA ALA A 233 -5.44 3.24 22.04
C ALA A 233 -6.57 2.24 21.85
N ASN A 234 -6.33 0.98 22.24
CA ASN A 234 -7.32 -0.10 22.08
C ASN A 234 -7.86 -0.26 20.64
N GLY A 235 -7.04 0.08 19.64
CA GLY A 235 -7.43 0.02 18.23
C GLY A 235 -8.34 1.17 17.77
N MET A 236 -8.49 2.23 18.56
CA MET A 236 -9.31 3.40 18.22
C MET A 236 -8.44 4.65 18.15
N LEU A 237 -8.70 5.50 17.14
CA LEU A 237 -8.06 6.81 17.02
C LEU A 237 -8.82 7.84 17.84
N THR A 238 -8.19 8.36 18.90
CA THR A 238 -8.77 9.35 19.79
C THR A 238 -8.16 10.72 19.52
N ILE A 239 -9.00 11.67 19.13
CA ILE A 239 -8.70 13.10 19.09
C ILE A 239 -8.68 13.61 20.53
N ILE A 240 -7.58 14.27 20.90
CA ILE A 240 -7.33 14.77 22.25
C ILE A 240 -7.61 16.27 22.27
N GLU A 241 -8.60 16.70 23.06
CA GLU A 241 -8.88 18.13 23.27
C GLU A 241 -8.24 18.68 24.54
N LYS A 242 -8.24 17.87 25.61
CA LYS A 242 -7.64 18.23 26.90
C LYS A 242 -6.97 17.00 27.50
N SER A 243 -5.85 17.24 28.17
CA SER A 243 -5.13 16.23 28.95
C SER A 243 -4.86 16.77 30.35
N GLU A 244 -5.01 15.91 31.36
CA GLU A 244 -4.63 16.19 32.74
C GLU A 244 -4.00 14.94 33.38
N SER A 245 -3.23 15.16 34.44
CA SER A 245 -2.61 14.07 35.19
C SER A 245 -3.00 14.17 36.67
N SER A 246 -3.35 13.03 37.26
CA SER A 246 -3.68 12.91 38.68
C SER A 246 -3.29 11.52 39.16
N ASP A 247 -2.59 11.42 40.30
CA ASP A 247 -2.26 10.14 40.96
C ASP A 247 -1.62 9.07 40.05
N GLY A 248 -0.75 9.50 39.13
CA GLY A 248 -0.09 8.61 38.17
C GLY A 248 -0.96 8.15 37.00
N LEU A 249 -2.18 8.66 36.89
CA LEU A 249 -3.05 8.52 35.72
C LEU A 249 -2.85 9.68 34.75
N LEU A 250 -2.97 9.39 33.46
CA LEU A 250 -3.21 10.39 32.41
C LEU A 250 -4.67 10.28 31.99
N ILE A 251 -5.38 11.40 32.00
CA ILE A 251 -6.80 11.48 31.65
C ILE A 251 -6.92 12.42 30.46
N HIS A 252 -7.46 11.89 29.36
CA HIS A 252 -7.65 12.59 28.11
C HIS A 252 -9.14 12.69 27.81
N THR A 253 -9.64 13.89 27.52
CA THR A 253 -10.99 14.08 27.01
C THR A 253 -10.95 14.48 25.54
N GLY A 254 -11.88 13.95 24.76
CA GLY A 254 -12.05 14.32 23.37
C GLY A 254 -12.97 13.35 22.64
N PHE A 255 -12.55 12.89 21.46
CA PHE A 255 -13.43 12.15 20.56
C PHE A 255 -12.74 10.96 19.90
N ILE A 256 -13.43 9.83 19.81
CA ILE A 256 -13.08 8.76 18.87
C ILE A 256 -13.44 9.25 17.46
N PHE A 257 -12.47 9.17 16.55
CA PHE A 257 -12.68 9.42 15.13
C PHE A 257 -13.12 8.13 14.42
N ASN A 258 -14.35 8.09 13.90
CA ASN A 258 -14.90 6.90 13.25
C ASN A 258 -14.71 6.92 11.72
N ASN A 259 -15.06 8.05 11.10
CA ASN A 259 -14.95 8.30 9.66
C ASN A 259 -15.20 9.79 9.35
N CYS A 260 -15.11 10.18 8.08
CA CYS A 260 -15.47 11.51 7.62
C CYS A 260 -16.24 11.42 6.30
N LYS A 261 -17.34 12.16 6.16
CA LYS A 261 -18.13 12.20 4.93
C LYS A 261 -18.46 13.64 4.54
N GLY A 262 -18.01 14.07 3.35
CA GLY A 262 -18.26 15.42 2.85
C GLY A 262 -17.67 16.53 3.73
N GLY A 263 -16.55 16.25 4.40
CA GLY A 263 -15.87 17.16 5.33
C GLY A 263 -16.47 17.18 6.73
N VAL A 264 -17.50 16.38 6.99
CA VAL A 264 -18.12 16.24 8.31
C VAL A 264 -17.55 15.00 9.00
N PRO A 265 -16.74 15.17 10.06
CA PRO A 265 -16.24 14.04 10.82
C PRO A 265 -17.37 13.42 11.66
N ASN A 266 -17.41 12.09 11.70
CA ASN A 266 -18.26 11.33 12.61
C ASN A 266 -17.46 11.02 13.88
N LEU A 267 -17.82 11.70 14.96
CA LEU A 267 -17.11 11.69 16.22
C LEU A 267 -17.97 11.09 17.33
N SER A 268 -17.35 10.37 18.26
CA SER A 268 -18.00 9.88 19.48
C SER A 268 -17.23 10.38 20.70
N GLU A 269 -17.91 11.05 21.63
CA GLU A 269 -17.28 11.53 22.86
C GLU A 269 -16.61 10.39 23.63
N THR A 270 -15.44 10.67 24.19
CA THR A 270 -14.73 9.68 24.99
C THR A 270 -13.83 10.33 26.05
N VAL A 271 -13.63 9.58 27.12
CA VAL A 271 -12.52 9.74 28.05
C VAL A 271 -11.58 8.57 27.87
N LEU A 272 -10.31 8.85 27.58
CA LEU A 272 -9.22 7.88 27.56
C LEU A 272 -8.40 8.04 28.84
N ILE A 273 -8.29 6.98 29.64
CA ILE A 273 -7.45 6.96 30.84
C ILE A 273 -6.32 5.98 30.63
N GLU A 274 -5.11 6.39 31.01
CA GLU A 274 -3.90 5.61 30.86
C GLU A 274 -3.12 5.52 32.16
N LYS A 275 -2.53 4.35 32.38
CA LYS A 275 -1.63 4.06 33.47
C LYS A 275 -0.59 3.06 33.00
N GLU A 276 0.67 3.48 32.99
CA GLU A 276 1.78 2.66 32.48
C GLU A 276 1.52 2.21 31.01
N ASP A 277 1.46 0.91 30.75
CA ASP A 277 1.18 0.30 29.44
C ASP A 277 -0.32 0.03 29.20
N LEU A 278 -1.16 0.27 30.20
CA LEU A 278 -2.59 0.05 30.13
C LEU A 278 -3.35 1.33 29.78
N SER A 279 -4.39 1.16 28.98
CA SER A 279 -5.34 2.21 28.63
C SER A 279 -6.76 1.69 28.56
N ALA A 280 -7.73 2.54 28.86
CA ALA A 280 -9.15 2.22 28.71
C ALA A 280 -9.95 3.46 28.29
N HIS A 281 -11.01 3.23 27.52
CA HIS A 281 -11.96 4.25 27.13
C HIS A 281 -13.25 4.13 27.94
N GLY A 282 -13.95 5.26 28.11
CA GLY A 282 -15.29 5.31 28.68
C GLY A 282 -16.03 6.58 28.28
N GLU A 283 -17.36 6.58 28.40
CA GLU A 283 -18.19 7.78 28.19
C GLU A 283 -17.98 8.83 29.29
N THR A 284 -17.50 8.39 30.46
CA THR A 284 -17.18 9.23 31.61
C THR A 284 -15.84 8.78 32.21
N VAL A 285 -15.23 9.63 33.04
CA VAL A 285 -14.01 9.30 33.79
C VAL A 285 -14.25 8.04 34.64
N GLU A 286 -15.38 7.95 35.34
CA GLU A 286 -15.75 6.79 36.16
C GLU A 286 -15.78 5.49 35.35
N LYS A 287 -16.48 5.46 34.20
CA LYS A 287 -16.55 4.26 33.35
C LYS A 287 -15.18 3.88 32.76
N ALA A 288 -14.38 4.88 32.37
CA ALA A 288 -13.03 4.64 31.86
C ALA A 288 -12.12 4.08 32.95
N MET A 289 -12.25 4.56 34.20
CA MET A 289 -11.53 4.03 35.36
C MET A 289 -11.94 2.60 35.68
N GLU A 290 -13.25 2.29 35.74
CA GLU A 290 -13.75 0.93 35.98
C GLU A 290 -13.17 -0.06 34.95
N ALA A 291 -13.15 0.33 33.66
CA ALA A 291 -12.58 -0.48 32.61
C ALA A 291 -11.05 -0.67 32.75
N LEU A 292 -10.34 0.37 33.18
CA LEU A 292 -8.90 0.30 33.43
C LEU A 292 -8.58 -0.59 34.64
N GLU A 293 -9.31 -0.43 35.75
CA GLU A 293 -9.16 -1.24 36.96
C GLU A 293 -9.42 -2.72 36.69
N TYR A 294 -10.42 -3.04 35.86
CA TYR A 294 -10.65 -4.41 35.42
C TYR A 294 -9.43 -4.99 34.70
N LYS A 295 -8.81 -4.24 33.77
CA LYS A 295 -7.59 -4.67 33.08
C LYS A 295 -6.41 -4.88 34.03
N ILE A 296 -6.24 -3.99 35.00
CA ILE A 296 -5.19 -4.12 36.04
C ILE A 296 -5.42 -5.39 36.87
N SER A 297 -6.67 -5.75 37.16
CA SER A 297 -6.99 -6.90 38.02
C SER A 297 -6.74 -8.27 37.41
N ILE A 298 -6.58 -8.34 36.08
CA ILE A 298 -6.40 -9.59 35.34
C ILE A 298 -4.98 -9.78 34.78
N GLN A 299 -4.05 -8.87 35.09
CA GLN A 299 -2.61 -9.04 34.88
C GLN A 299 -2.00 -9.82 36.06
#